data_AF-A0A8T4WMK7-F1
#
_entry.id   AF-A0A8T4WMK7-F1
#
_cell.length_a   1.000
_cell.length_b   1.000
_cell.length_c   1.000
_cell.angle_alpha   90.00
_cell.angle_beta   90.00
_cell.angle_gamma   90.00
#
_symmetry.space_group_name_H-M   'P 1'
#
loop_
_entity.id
_entity.type
_entity.pdbx_description
1 polymer ?
#
loop_
_entity_poly.entity_id
_entity_poly.type
_entity_poly.pdbx_seq_one_letter_code
_entity_poly.pdbx_strand_id
1 'polypeptide(L)'
;MGKSFDRIGDLLEKIAKSRRPFLDECTEAKYMAVQNPDDAQHTYMQLLRTTLLSSDALDSAKSTCPEEIEKLDRLAKGDRIKQGLVSTLKALRSQYLDTVLRPAVKRYIKGSKDVEKNVEQLYDSALLLDELLEIGHFIERVAGV
;
A
#
# COMPACT_ATOMS: atom_id res chain seq x y z
N MET A 1 -12.66 -22.10 17.19
CA MET A 1 -11.49 -21.49 16.52
C MET A 1 -11.46 -21.72 15.01
N GLY A 2 -12.02 -22.80 14.42
CA GLY A 2 -11.96 -23.04 12.96
C GLY A 2 -12.64 -21.99 12.07
N LYS A 3 -13.90 -21.62 12.35
CA LYS A 3 -14.71 -20.73 11.47
C LYS A 3 -14.14 -19.33 11.22
N SER A 4 -13.27 -18.83 12.09
CA SER A 4 -12.63 -17.51 11.93
C SER A 4 -11.41 -17.55 11.00
N PHE A 5 -10.69 -18.67 10.95
CA PHE A 5 -9.55 -18.84 10.06
C PHE A 5 -10.00 -19.06 8.62
N ASP A 6 -11.05 -19.86 8.41
CA ASP A 6 -11.62 -20.09 7.07
C ASP A 6 -12.09 -18.77 6.44
N ARG A 7 -12.77 -17.91 7.22
CA ARG A 7 -13.21 -16.57 6.78
C ARG A 7 -12.06 -15.65 6.37
N ILE A 8 -10.95 -15.68 7.09
CA ILE A 8 -9.76 -14.89 6.74
C ILE A 8 -9.09 -15.49 5.50
N GLY A 9 -9.06 -16.82 5.37
CA GLY A 9 -8.53 -17.51 4.20
C GLY A 9 -9.25 -17.10 2.91
N ASP A 10 -10.58 -17.20 2.90
CA ASP A 10 -11.41 -16.82 1.75
C ASP A 10 -11.24 -15.34 1.37
N LEU A 11 -11.12 -14.47 2.38
CA LEU A 11 -10.88 -13.05 2.21
C LEU A 11 -9.54 -12.79 1.51
N LEU A 12 -8.46 -13.38 2.01
CA LEU A 12 -7.12 -13.21 1.46
C LEU A 12 -7.02 -13.76 0.03
N GLU A 13 -7.70 -14.86 -0.27
CA GLU A 13 -7.70 -15.44 -1.62
C GLU A 13 -8.36 -14.51 -2.65
N LYS A 14 -9.48 -13.86 -2.29
CA LYS A 14 -10.14 -12.88 -3.16
C LYS A 14 -9.25 -11.68 -3.45
N ILE A 15 -8.61 -11.16 -2.40
CA ILE A 15 -7.72 -10.01 -2.50
C ILE A 15 -6.50 -10.34 -3.38
N ALA A 16 -5.90 -11.52 -3.21
CA ALA A 16 -4.77 -11.95 -4.03
C ALA A 16 -5.12 -12.04 -5.52
N LYS A 17 -6.36 -12.43 -5.85
CA LYS A 17 -6.84 -12.51 -7.24
C LYS A 17 -7.10 -11.14 -7.86
N SER A 18 -7.66 -10.19 -7.12
CA SER A 18 -8.01 -8.86 -7.65
C SER A 18 -6.80 -7.97 -7.93
N ARG A 19 -5.67 -8.21 -7.24
CA ARG A 19 -4.51 -7.31 -7.26
C ARG A 19 -3.33 -7.74 -8.14
N ARG A 20 -3.44 -8.85 -8.87
CA ARG A 20 -2.39 -9.30 -9.81
C ARG A 20 -1.86 -8.18 -10.73
N PRO A 21 -2.70 -7.36 -11.40
CA PRO A 21 -2.19 -6.33 -12.30
C PRO A 21 -1.27 -5.31 -11.62
N PHE A 22 -1.62 -4.89 -10.41
CA PHE A 22 -0.78 -3.97 -9.64
C PHE A 22 0.53 -4.63 -9.22
N LEU A 23 0.49 -5.90 -8.78
CA LEU A 23 1.70 -6.65 -8.43
C LEU A 23 2.63 -6.88 -9.64
N ASP A 24 2.05 -7.02 -10.83
CA ASP A 24 2.81 -7.13 -12.08
C ASP A 24 3.53 -5.80 -12.38
N GLU A 25 2.84 -4.64 -12.27
CA GLU A 25 3.47 -3.31 -12.38
C GLU A 25 4.58 -3.10 -11.34
N CYS A 26 4.36 -3.57 -10.12
CA CYS A 26 5.35 -3.51 -9.04
C CYS A 26 6.59 -4.34 -9.37
N THR A 27 6.39 -5.52 -9.95
CA THR A 27 7.46 -6.43 -10.37
C THR A 27 8.24 -5.85 -11.55
N GLU A 28 7.55 -5.24 -12.52
CA GLU A 28 8.17 -4.54 -13.65
C GLU A 28 9.05 -3.39 -13.17
N ALA A 29 8.58 -2.57 -12.23
CA ALA A 29 9.40 -1.50 -11.64
C ALA A 29 10.67 -2.01 -10.96
N LYS A 30 10.61 -3.15 -10.24
CA LYS A 30 11.79 -3.81 -9.65
C LYS A 30 12.76 -4.29 -10.72
N TYR A 31 12.27 -4.90 -11.80
CA TYR A 31 13.12 -5.34 -12.91
C TYR A 31 13.79 -4.15 -13.61
N MET A 32 13.02 -3.09 -13.88
CA MET A 32 13.54 -1.85 -14.45
C MET A 32 14.64 -1.25 -13.58
N ALA A 33 14.51 -1.28 -12.25
CA ALA A 33 15.51 -0.67 -11.36
C ALA A 33 16.91 -1.28 -11.49
N VAL A 34 17.00 -2.55 -11.92
CA VAL A 34 18.29 -3.22 -12.18
C VAL A 34 18.91 -2.76 -13.50
N GLN A 35 18.09 -2.40 -14.50
CA GLN A 35 18.56 -2.08 -15.86
C GLN A 35 18.70 -0.57 -16.10
N ASN A 36 17.71 0.19 -15.64
CA ASN A 36 17.61 1.63 -15.74
C ASN A 36 17.03 2.23 -14.44
N PRO A 37 17.89 2.54 -13.47
CA PRO A 37 17.46 3.03 -12.15
C PRO A 37 16.71 4.37 -12.20
N ASP A 38 17.02 5.24 -13.18
CA ASP A 38 16.38 6.54 -13.33
C ASP A 38 14.93 6.39 -13.81
N ASP A 39 14.69 5.54 -14.82
CA ASP A 39 13.34 5.24 -15.30
C ASP A 39 12.52 4.52 -14.22
N ALA A 40 13.14 3.62 -13.45
CA ALA A 40 12.46 2.93 -12.36
C ALA A 40 11.99 3.88 -11.26
N GLN A 41 12.79 4.89 -10.92
CA GLN A 41 12.35 5.95 -10.02
C GLN A 41 11.14 6.69 -10.58
N HIS A 42 11.16 7.05 -11.87
CA HIS A 42 10.03 7.71 -12.51
C HIS A 42 8.75 6.87 -12.43
N THR A 43 8.83 5.60 -12.84
CA THR A 43 7.71 4.64 -12.79
C THR A 43 7.19 4.49 -11.36
N TYR A 44 8.09 4.35 -10.38
CA TYR A 44 7.70 4.27 -8.98
C TYR A 44 6.96 5.53 -8.51
N MET A 45 7.44 6.72 -8.87
CA MET A 45 6.77 7.97 -8.51
C MET A 45 5.41 8.11 -9.19
N GLN A 46 5.22 7.55 -10.39
CA GLN A 46 3.90 7.50 -11.02
C GLN A 46 2.96 6.54 -10.26
N LEU A 47 3.41 5.32 -9.97
CA LEU A 47 2.65 4.33 -9.18
C LEU A 47 2.24 4.87 -7.82
N LEU A 48 3.16 5.55 -7.13
CA LEU A 48 2.92 6.19 -5.85
C LEU A 48 1.81 7.23 -5.95
N ARG A 49 1.84 8.10 -6.97
CA ARG A 49 0.86 9.16 -7.17
C ARG A 49 -0.52 8.60 -7.52
N THR A 50 -0.60 7.67 -8.47
CA THR A 50 -1.88 7.07 -8.88
C THR A 50 -2.52 6.29 -7.74
N THR A 51 -1.72 5.58 -6.95
CA THR A 51 -2.19 4.76 -5.84
C THR A 51 -2.55 5.60 -4.61
N LEU A 52 -1.67 6.49 -4.14
CA LEU A 52 -1.91 7.27 -2.92
C LEU A 52 -2.86 8.45 -3.12
N LEU A 53 -2.73 9.17 -4.25
CA LEU A 53 -3.34 10.48 -4.42
C LEU A 53 -4.62 10.41 -5.24
N SER A 54 -4.70 9.49 -6.20
CA SER A 54 -5.84 9.40 -7.13
C SER A 54 -6.78 8.23 -6.87
N SER A 55 -6.37 7.23 -6.08
CA SER A 55 -7.22 6.08 -5.80
C SER A 55 -8.14 6.31 -4.60
N ASP A 56 -9.41 5.95 -4.76
CA ASP A 56 -10.36 5.78 -3.65
C ASP A 56 -9.93 4.64 -2.70
N ALA A 57 -9.02 3.77 -3.16
CA ALA A 57 -8.51 2.63 -2.40
C ALA A 57 -7.80 3.03 -1.11
N LEU A 58 -7.45 4.31 -0.91
CA LEU A 58 -6.81 4.80 0.30
C LEU A 58 -7.61 5.88 1.04
N ASP A 59 -8.90 6.05 0.78
CA ASP A 59 -9.72 7.08 1.44
C ASP A 59 -9.79 6.91 2.97
N SER A 60 -9.79 5.66 3.44
CA SER A 60 -9.70 5.37 4.87
C SER A 60 -8.35 5.82 5.46
N ALA A 61 -7.27 5.74 4.68
CA ALA A 61 -5.97 6.26 5.08
C ALA A 61 -5.92 7.80 5.03
N LYS A 62 -6.49 8.44 4.00
CA LYS A 62 -6.58 9.91 3.86
C LYS A 62 -7.30 10.56 5.03
N SER A 63 -8.37 9.95 5.51
CA SER A 63 -9.16 10.44 6.65
C SER A 63 -8.49 10.19 8.00
N THR A 64 -7.73 9.10 8.15
CA THR A 64 -7.17 8.68 9.45
C THR A 64 -5.70 9.07 9.64
N CYS A 65 -4.96 9.31 8.56
CA CYS A 65 -3.54 9.66 8.54
C CYS A 65 -3.28 10.91 7.66
N PRO A 66 -3.96 12.04 7.90
CA PRO A 66 -3.90 13.20 7.01
C PRO A 66 -2.48 13.80 6.92
N GLU A 67 -1.73 13.80 8.02
CA GLU A 67 -0.37 14.37 8.05
C GLU A 67 0.61 13.59 7.18
N GLU A 68 0.58 12.26 7.25
CA GLU A 68 1.44 11.39 6.46
C GLU A 68 1.10 11.50 4.97
N ILE A 69 -0.18 11.61 4.63
CA ILE A 69 -0.65 11.81 3.26
C ILE A 69 -0.19 13.17 2.71
N GLU A 70 -0.30 14.24 3.50
CA GLU A 70 0.17 15.57 3.09
C GLU A 70 1.71 15.62 2.92
N LYS A 71 2.46 14.92 3.78
CA LYS A 71 3.91 14.77 3.64
C LYS A 71 4.25 13.99 2.37
N LEU A 72 3.57 12.88 2.10
CA LEU A 72 3.76 12.08 0.88
C LEU A 72 3.41 12.88 -0.38
N ASP A 73 2.32 13.64 -0.39
CA ASP A 73 1.98 14.52 -1.53
C ASP A 73 3.12 15.50 -1.84
N ARG A 74 3.65 16.17 -0.82
CA ARG A 74 4.79 17.10 -1.00
C ARG A 74 6.04 16.40 -1.53
N LEU A 75 6.34 15.21 -1.03
CA LEU A 75 7.48 14.42 -1.49
C LEU A 75 7.26 13.88 -2.92
N ALA A 76 6.02 13.57 -3.28
CA ALA A 76 5.61 13.02 -4.57
C ALA A 76 5.51 14.01 -5.73
N LYS A 77 5.71 15.32 -5.49
CA LYS A 77 5.70 16.36 -6.54
C LYS A 77 6.88 16.29 -7.53
N GLY A 78 7.84 15.40 -7.32
CA GLY A 78 8.97 15.19 -8.23
C GLY A 78 8.92 13.84 -8.92
N ASP A 79 9.84 13.62 -9.85
CA ASP A 79 9.95 12.37 -10.63
C ASP A 79 11.00 11.40 -10.08
N ARG A 80 11.57 11.71 -8.92
CA ARG A 80 12.60 10.89 -8.25
C ARG A 80 12.25 10.69 -6.78
N ILE A 81 12.74 9.59 -6.22
CA ILE A 81 12.59 9.29 -4.79
C ILE A 81 13.38 10.34 -4.00
N LYS A 82 12.69 11.07 -3.13
CA LYS A 82 13.30 12.06 -2.24
C LYS A 82 13.63 11.41 -0.90
N GLN A 83 14.67 11.92 -0.25
CA GLN A 83 15.00 11.55 1.12
C GLN A 83 13.75 11.68 2.01
N GLY A 84 13.47 10.62 2.77
CA GLY A 84 12.34 10.56 3.69
C GLY A 84 11.02 10.12 3.08
N LEU A 85 10.92 9.89 1.76
CA LEU A 85 9.72 9.37 1.11
C LEU A 85 9.36 8.00 1.66
N VAL A 86 10.31 7.07 1.61
CA VAL A 86 10.10 5.68 2.08
C VAL A 86 9.84 5.62 3.58
N SER A 87 10.51 6.45 4.39
CA SER A 87 10.22 6.52 5.83
C SER A 87 8.82 7.09 6.11
N THR A 88 8.35 8.07 5.32
CA THR A 88 7.00 8.62 5.46
C THR A 88 5.95 7.58 5.04
N LEU A 89 6.20 6.83 3.96
CA LEU A 89 5.33 5.75 3.54
C LEU A 89 5.25 4.63 4.58
N LYS A 90 6.38 4.30 5.23
CA LYS A 90 6.43 3.36 6.35
C LYS A 90 5.63 3.85 7.56
N ALA A 91 5.68 5.15 7.87
CA ALA A 91 4.88 5.75 8.94
C ALA A 91 3.37 5.65 8.61
N LEU A 92 2.98 6.02 7.39
CA LEU A 92 1.60 5.87 6.91
C LEU A 92 1.10 4.43 7.06
N ARG A 93 1.87 3.46 6.57
CA ARG A 93 1.55 2.03 6.67
C ARG A 93 1.34 1.62 8.12
N SER A 94 2.28 1.97 9.00
CA SER A 94 2.21 1.58 10.41
C SER A 94 0.96 2.14 11.10
N GLN A 95 0.69 3.44 10.90
CA GLN A 95 -0.47 4.11 11.47
C GLN A 95 -1.78 3.57 10.92
N TYR A 96 -1.85 3.31 9.61
CA TYR A 96 -3.01 2.72 8.96
C TYR A 96 -3.33 1.32 9.53
N LEU A 97 -2.32 0.46 9.67
CA LEU A 97 -2.49 -0.87 10.23
C LEU A 97 -3.01 -0.83 11.68
N ASP A 98 -2.51 0.11 12.48
CA ASP A 98 -2.87 0.22 13.90
C ASP A 98 -4.23 0.85 14.14
N THR A 99 -4.57 1.90 13.37
CA THR A 99 -5.76 2.72 13.61
C THR A 99 -6.96 2.29 12.77
N VAL A 100 -6.74 1.68 11.61
CA VAL A 100 -7.81 1.33 10.67
C VAL A 100 -7.98 -0.19 10.54
N LEU A 101 -6.96 -0.88 10.04
CA LEU A 101 -7.11 -2.29 9.65
C LEU A 101 -7.28 -3.20 10.87
N ARG A 102 -6.38 -3.13 11.87
CA ARG A 102 -6.43 -4.01 13.04
C ARG A 102 -7.75 -3.89 13.82
N PRO A 103 -8.31 -2.68 14.07
CA PRO A 103 -9.63 -2.56 14.67
C PRO A 103 -10.75 -3.16 13.82
N ALA A 104 -10.74 -2.94 12.51
CA ALA A 104 -11.75 -3.47 11.60
C ALA A 104 -11.74 -5.00 11.55
N VAL A 105 -10.55 -5.62 11.46
CA VAL A 105 -10.36 -7.07 11.50
C VAL A 105 -10.85 -7.66 12.82
N LYS A 106 -10.55 -7.02 13.96
CA LYS A 106 -11.07 -7.46 15.28
C LYS A 106 -12.61 -7.47 15.31
N ARG A 107 -13.27 -6.50 14.67
CA ARG A 107 -14.75 -6.46 14.57
C ARG A 107 -15.28 -7.53 13.62
N TYR A 108 -14.61 -7.74 12.49
CA TYR A 108 -14.96 -8.75 11.51
C TYR A 108 -14.94 -10.17 12.09
N ILE A 109 -13.86 -10.52 12.80
CA ILE A 109 -13.70 -11.83 13.47
C ILE A 109 -14.82 -12.06 14.51
N LYS A 110 -15.29 -11.00 15.16
CA LYS A 110 -16.38 -11.06 16.15
C LYS A 110 -17.78 -11.21 15.53
N GLY A 111 -17.91 -11.29 14.21
CA GLY A 111 -19.13 -11.68 13.53
C GLY A 111 -20.07 -10.55 13.10
N SER A 112 -19.63 -9.29 13.10
CA SER A 112 -20.41 -8.19 12.52
C SER A 112 -20.49 -8.34 10.99
N LYS A 113 -21.66 -8.67 10.44
CA LYS A 113 -21.87 -8.89 9.00
C LYS A 113 -21.71 -7.62 8.13
N ASP A 114 -21.98 -6.44 8.68
CA ASP A 114 -21.82 -5.15 7.96
C ASP A 114 -20.35 -4.74 7.74
N VAL A 115 -19.38 -5.58 8.13
CA VAL A 115 -17.95 -5.26 8.16
C VAL A 115 -17.16 -5.99 7.06
N GLU A 116 -17.76 -6.97 6.40
CA GLU A 116 -17.04 -7.88 5.48
C GLU A 116 -16.50 -7.15 4.24
N LYS A 117 -17.36 -6.44 3.48
CA LYS A 117 -16.95 -5.66 2.31
C LYS A 117 -15.98 -4.53 2.65
N ASN A 118 -16.15 -3.92 3.83
CA ASN A 118 -15.26 -2.87 4.31
C ASN A 118 -13.88 -3.43 4.63
N VAL A 119 -13.78 -4.61 5.25
CA VAL A 119 -12.48 -5.20 5.59
C VAL A 119 -11.70 -5.68 4.35
N GLU A 120 -12.36 -6.15 3.28
CA GLU A 120 -11.65 -6.47 2.03
C GLU A 120 -10.95 -5.23 1.48
N GLN A 121 -11.66 -4.09 1.40
CA GLN A 121 -11.10 -2.82 0.93
C GLN A 121 -9.97 -2.31 1.83
N LEU A 122 -10.07 -2.51 3.15
CA LEU A 122 -9.02 -2.09 4.07
C LEU A 122 -7.75 -2.94 3.94
N TYR A 123 -7.89 -4.25 3.68
CA TYR A 123 -6.74 -5.08 3.38
C TYR A 123 -6.12 -4.72 2.03
N ASP A 124 -6.93 -4.41 1.03
CA ASP A 124 -6.46 -3.91 -0.26
C ASP A 124 -5.58 -2.66 -0.07
N SER A 125 -6.04 -1.68 0.70
CA SER A 125 -5.23 -0.49 1.03
C SER A 125 -3.88 -0.87 1.67
N ALA A 126 -3.89 -1.81 2.61
CA ALA A 126 -2.67 -2.23 3.30
C ALA A 126 -1.68 -2.90 2.34
N LEU A 127 -2.15 -3.76 1.43
CA LEU A 127 -1.29 -4.38 0.43
C LEU A 127 -0.69 -3.36 -0.52
N LEU A 128 -1.46 -2.38 -0.98
CA LEU A 128 -0.94 -1.29 -1.81
C LEU A 128 0.20 -0.55 -1.10
N LEU A 129 0.03 -0.25 0.19
CA LEU A 129 1.08 0.39 0.99
C LEU A 129 2.31 -0.51 1.18
N ASP A 130 2.12 -1.82 1.36
CA ASP A 130 3.20 -2.80 1.53
C ASP A 130 4.06 -2.91 0.26
N GLU A 131 3.42 -3.04 -0.90
CA GLU A 131 4.10 -3.18 -2.18
C GLU A 131 4.83 -1.89 -2.60
N LEU A 132 4.18 -0.71 -2.43
CA LEU A 132 4.85 0.57 -2.66
C LEU A 132 6.07 0.74 -1.74
N LEU A 133 5.98 0.25 -0.51
CA LEU A 133 7.11 0.30 0.42
C LEU A 133 8.23 -0.65 -0.01
N GLU A 134 7.89 -1.85 -0.48
CA GLU A 134 8.87 -2.82 -0.95
C GLU A 134 9.64 -2.32 -2.19
N ILE A 135 8.93 -1.77 -3.18
CA ILE A 135 9.56 -1.21 -4.38
C ILE A 135 10.43 -0.02 -4.03
N GLY A 136 9.94 0.90 -3.18
CA GLY A 136 10.71 2.05 -2.73
C GLY A 136 12.03 1.63 -2.09
N HIS A 137 11.98 0.66 -1.17
CA HIS A 137 13.19 0.07 -0.57
C HIS A 137 14.08 -0.67 -1.57
N PHE A 138 13.51 -1.31 -2.58
CA PHE A 138 14.28 -1.97 -3.62
C PHE A 138 15.05 -0.95 -4.45
N ILE A 139 14.38 0.11 -4.90
CA ILE A 139 14.98 1.16 -5.72
C ILE A 139 16.05 1.92 -4.92
N GLU A 140 15.80 2.30 -3.66
CA GLU A 140 16.81 2.95 -2.80
C GLU A 140 18.10 2.11 -2.73
N ARG A 141 17.97 0.78 -2.56
CA ARG A 141 19.12 -0.14 -2.48
C ARG A 141 19.89 -0.26 -3.79
N VAL A 142 19.19 -0.33 -4.93
CA VAL A 142 19.81 -0.57 -6.24
C VAL A 142 20.37 0.72 -6.85
N ALA A 143 19.67 1.83 -6.67
CA ALA A 143 20.06 3.14 -7.20
C ALA A 143 21.03 3.90 -6.27
N GLY A 144 21.22 3.45 -5.03
CA GLY A 144 22.12 4.09 -4.06
C GLY A 144 21.60 5.45 -3.57
N VAL A 145 20.28 5.57 -3.41
CA VAL A 145 19.57 6.79 -2.95
C VAL A 145 19.47 6.81 -1.43
#